data_AF-A0A0K3BBW5-F1
#
_entry.id   AF-A0A0K3BBW5-F1
#
_cell.length_a   1.000
_cell.length_b   1.000
_cell.length_c   1.000
_cell.angle_alpha   90.00
_cell.angle_beta   90.00
_cell.angle_gamma   90.00
#
_symmetry.space_group_name_H-M   'P 1'
#
loop_
_entity.id
_entity.type
_entity.pdbx_description
1 polymer ?
#
loop_
_entity_poly.entity_id
_entity_poly.type
_entity_poly.pdbx_seq_one_letter_code
_entity_poly.pdbx_strand_id
1 'polypeptide(L)'
;MLDNERSVSLIADQMGNPRMGDMEPTSSTIQAWELGLRLKERREELGMTTAVAGRATGLGGTNLSAIETGRRKLPPLRMPDVANVYGWTADEMSTVEELRAGADRREWYHDYAHIYSDEFIRFLGLEAGAVSVRIYQCEVIPGLLQTTDYARAMINGGGPYIRPVEVDVRVESRLRRTARLSGDCPLNISIVLGQAALLQRVGGTEVMRAQLEQLAEMASGQVDVRVMPFGVGAHPLIGNSVELFSFASARLPNVLWQETVTSRAIVDERSKILEATASLDEATERALSRGDSLALIRQVLRELE
;
A
#
# COMPACT_ATOMS: atom_id res chain seq x y z
N MET A 1 8.74 9.44 -56.35
CA MET A 1 9.02 8.43 -55.29
C MET A 1 9.70 9.12 -54.11
N LEU A 2 9.02 10.11 -53.55
CA LEU A 2 9.42 10.91 -52.38
C LEU A 2 8.13 11.54 -51.85
N ASP A 3 7.25 10.73 -51.25
CA ASP A 3 6.08 11.25 -50.52
C ASP A 3 5.38 10.17 -49.67
N ASN A 4 6.14 9.38 -48.92
CA ASN A 4 5.54 8.36 -48.04
C ASN A 4 6.17 8.23 -46.64
N GLU A 5 7.14 9.09 -46.29
CA GLU A 5 7.78 9.04 -44.95
C GLU A 5 7.35 10.18 -44.02
N ARG A 6 6.70 11.23 -44.53
CA ARG A 6 6.19 12.34 -43.69
C ARG A 6 4.80 12.09 -43.09
N SER A 7 4.06 11.07 -43.55
CA SER A 7 2.72 10.75 -43.03
C SER A 7 2.71 9.75 -41.88
N VAL A 8 3.83 9.05 -41.62
CA VAL A 8 3.92 8.10 -40.49
C VAL A 8 4.40 8.80 -39.20
N SER A 9 5.09 9.94 -39.33
CA SER A 9 5.56 10.75 -38.19
C SER A 9 4.48 11.60 -37.52
N LEU A 10 3.29 11.76 -38.12
CA LEU A 10 2.23 12.65 -37.60
C LEU A 10 1.04 11.91 -36.96
N ILE A 11 1.08 10.57 -36.90
CA ILE A 11 0.00 9.74 -36.32
C ILE A 11 0.43 9.15 -34.95
N ALA A 12 1.72 9.22 -34.59
CA ALA A 12 2.23 8.74 -33.31
C ALA A 12 2.11 9.77 -32.16
N ASP A 13 1.67 11.01 -32.45
CA ASP A 13 1.62 12.12 -31.49
C ASP A 13 0.22 12.35 -30.86
N GLN A 14 -0.71 11.39 -31.05
CA GLN A 14 -2.09 11.45 -30.51
C GLN A 14 -2.43 10.36 -29.48
N MET A 15 -1.49 9.47 -29.16
CA MET A 15 -1.58 8.70 -27.92
C MET A 15 -0.64 9.36 -26.93
N GLY A 16 -1.18 10.21 -26.06
CA GLY A 16 -0.43 10.88 -25.01
C GLY A 16 0.23 9.83 -24.12
N ASN A 17 1.45 9.42 -24.48
CA ASN A 17 2.29 8.63 -23.62
C ASN A 17 2.66 9.57 -22.46
N PRO A 18 2.29 9.28 -21.20
CA PRO A 18 2.57 10.18 -20.09
C PRO A 18 4.06 10.48 -20.07
N ARG A 19 4.43 11.75 -19.85
CA ARG A 19 5.84 12.12 -19.76
C ARG A 19 6.45 11.31 -18.62
N MET A 20 7.75 11.06 -18.69
CA MET A 20 8.49 10.25 -17.70
C MET A 20 8.44 10.80 -16.25
N GLY A 21 7.80 11.97 -16.03
CA GLY A 21 7.48 12.56 -14.72
C GLY A 21 5.99 12.54 -14.33
N ASP A 22 5.10 11.94 -15.15
CA ASP A 22 3.65 11.83 -14.95
C ASP A 22 3.20 10.39 -14.61
N MET A 23 4.13 9.45 -14.45
CA MET A 23 3.78 8.09 -14.06
C MET A 23 3.50 8.08 -12.56
N GLU A 24 2.22 8.04 -12.19
CA GLU A 24 1.81 7.85 -10.80
C GLU A 24 1.78 6.35 -10.48
N PRO A 25 2.30 5.91 -9.32
CA PRO A 25 2.19 4.51 -8.94
C PRO A 25 0.71 4.16 -8.81
N THR A 26 0.29 3.08 -9.45
CA THR A 26 -1.09 2.63 -9.45
C THR A 26 -1.16 1.11 -9.39
N SER A 27 -2.30 0.58 -8.99
CA SER A 27 -2.56 -0.85 -8.95
C SER A 27 -4.02 -1.11 -9.33
N SER A 28 -4.34 -2.34 -9.72
CA SER A 28 -5.75 -2.71 -9.95
C SER A 28 -6.67 -2.43 -8.75
N THR A 29 -6.13 -2.46 -7.52
CA THR A 29 -6.88 -2.14 -6.29
C THR A 29 -7.17 -0.65 -6.17
N ILE A 30 -6.17 0.20 -6.47
CA ILE A 30 -6.34 1.66 -6.50
C ILE A 30 -7.33 2.08 -7.57
N GLN A 31 -7.22 1.50 -8.76
CA GLN A 31 -8.12 1.75 -9.89
C GLN A 31 -9.58 1.37 -9.56
N ALA A 32 -9.78 0.20 -8.94
CA ALA A 32 -11.10 -0.24 -8.51
C ALA A 32 -11.69 0.69 -7.42
N TRP A 33 -10.86 1.15 -6.49
CA TRP A 33 -11.30 2.01 -5.41
C TRP A 33 -11.65 3.42 -5.89
N GLU A 34 -10.83 4.03 -6.75
CA GLU A 34 -11.14 5.34 -7.32
C GLU A 34 -12.41 5.30 -8.17
N LEU A 35 -12.59 4.25 -8.99
CA LEU A 35 -13.84 4.02 -9.71
C LEU A 35 -15.03 3.96 -8.74
N GLY A 36 -14.89 3.22 -7.64
CA GLY A 36 -15.90 3.11 -6.60
C GLY A 36 -16.27 4.46 -5.99
N LEU A 37 -15.29 5.31 -5.69
CA LEU A 37 -15.53 6.65 -5.15
C LEU A 37 -16.25 7.55 -6.15
N ARG A 38 -15.84 7.54 -7.43
CA ARG A 38 -16.53 8.31 -8.48
C ARG A 38 -17.98 7.86 -8.67
N LEU A 39 -18.23 6.54 -8.60
CA LEU A 39 -19.59 6.00 -8.63
C LEU A 39 -20.40 6.48 -7.42
N LYS A 40 -19.81 6.46 -6.22
CA LYS A 40 -20.45 6.90 -4.99
C LYS A 40 -20.80 8.39 -5.03
N GLU A 41 -19.85 9.23 -5.41
CA GLU A 41 -20.03 10.68 -5.54
C GLU A 41 -21.16 11.01 -6.52
N ARG A 42 -21.13 10.43 -7.72
CA ARG A 42 -22.18 10.65 -8.72
C ARG A 42 -23.54 10.17 -8.24
N ARG A 43 -23.60 9.03 -7.54
CA ARG A 43 -24.84 8.53 -6.93
C ARG A 43 -25.41 9.52 -5.91
N GLU A 44 -24.54 10.11 -5.09
CA GLU A 44 -24.91 11.07 -4.05
C GLU A 44 -25.34 12.42 -4.66
N GLU A 45 -24.69 12.90 -5.72
CA GLU A 45 -25.10 14.07 -6.52
C GLU A 45 -26.52 13.90 -7.08
N LEU A 46 -26.86 12.69 -7.52
CA LEU A 46 -28.19 12.34 -8.02
C LEU A 46 -29.22 12.07 -6.91
N GLY A 47 -28.83 12.19 -5.63
CA GLY A 47 -29.70 11.96 -4.48
C GLY A 47 -30.17 10.51 -4.33
N MET A 48 -29.47 9.55 -4.93
CA MET A 48 -29.87 8.14 -4.94
C MET A 48 -29.28 7.36 -3.75
N THR A 49 -30.08 6.49 -3.16
CA THR A 49 -29.57 5.47 -2.23
C THR A 49 -28.93 4.33 -3.02
N THR A 50 -28.01 3.57 -2.38
CA THR A 50 -27.41 2.37 -2.98
C THR A 50 -28.47 1.34 -3.41
N ALA A 51 -29.58 1.23 -2.68
CA ALA A 51 -30.69 0.36 -3.04
C ALA A 51 -31.41 0.79 -4.32
N VAL A 52 -31.61 2.10 -4.52
CA VAL A 52 -32.26 2.64 -5.74
C VAL A 52 -31.33 2.50 -6.94
N ALA A 53 -30.10 3.02 -6.83
CA ALA A 53 -29.11 2.94 -7.90
C ALA A 53 -28.75 1.49 -8.26
N GLY A 54 -28.61 0.61 -7.25
CA GLY A 54 -28.32 -0.80 -7.47
C GLY A 54 -29.42 -1.54 -8.24
N ARG A 55 -30.70 -1.18 -8.03
CA ARG A 55 -31.81 -1.72 -8.84
C ARG A 55 -31.79 -1.18 -10.26
N ALA A 56 -31.60 0.14 -10.42
CA ALA A 56 -31.59 0.79 -11.73
C ALA A 56 -30.45 0.29 -12.64
N THR A 57 -29.29 0.00 -12.06
CA THR A 57 -28.10 -0.52 -12.77
C THR A 57 -28.07 -2.06 -12.87
N GLY A 58 -29.01 -2.76 -12.24
CA GLY A 58 -29.03 -4.22 -12.19
C GLY A 58 -27.90 -4.86 -11.36
N LEU A 59 -27.14 -4.08 -10.59
CA LEU A 59 -26.07 -4.58 -9.71
C LEU A 59 -26.61 -5.13 -8.38
N GLY A 60 -27.74 -4.61 -7.90
CA GLY A 60 -28.24 -4.81 -6.54
C GLY A 60 -27.52 -3.93 -5.52
N GLY A 61 -28.21 -3.49 -4.46
CA GLY A 61 -27.70 -2.49 -3.51
C GLY A 61 -26.44 -2.92 -2.74
N THR A 62 -26.39 -4.17 -2.27
CA THR A 62 -25.22 -4.71 -1.57
C THR A 62 -23.99 -4.81 -2.48
N ASN A 63 -24.19 -5.22 -3.74
CA ASN A 63 -23.09 -5.32 -4.69
C ASN A 63 -22.59 -3.94 -5.10
N LEU A 64 -23.49 -2.98 -5.35
CA LEU A 64 -23.12 -1.60 -5.63
C LEU A 64 -22.34 -0.98 -4.47
N SER A 65 -22.77 -1.20 -3.22
CA SER A 65 -22.01 -0.73 -2.05
C SER A 65 -20.60 -1.34 -1.96
N ALA A 66 -20.46 -2.62 -2.28
CA ALA A 66 -19.15 -3.28 -2.32
C ALA A 66 -18.26 -2.75 -3.47
N ILE A 67 -18.86 -2.37 -4.62
CA ILE A 67 -18.16 -1.73 -5.74
C ILE A 67 -17.71 -0.31 -5.35
N GLU A 68 -18.60 0.47 -4.72
CA GLU A 68 -18.31 1.84 -4.29
C GLU A 68 -17.19 1.92 -3.23
N THR A 69 -16.95 0.84 -2.49
CA THR A 69 -15.85 0.74 -1.52
C THR A 69 -14.59 0.08 -2.11
N GLY A 70 -14.58 -0.23 -3.42
CA GLY A 70 -13.49 -0.91 -4.10
C GLY A 70 -13.26 -2.36 -3.65
N ARG A 71 -14.19 -2.95 -2.89
CA ARG A 71 -14.13 -4.36 -2.44
C ARG A 71 -14.57 -5.34 -3.52
N ARG A 72 -15.31 -4.87 -4.53
CA ARG A 72 -15.70 -5.64 -5.72
C ARG A 72 -15.44 -4.82 -6.97
N LYS A 73 -15.07 -5.50 -8.05
CA LYS A 73 -14.89 -4.87 -9.36
C LYS A 73 -16.24 -4.65 -10.02
N LEU A 74 -16.39 -3.55 -10.76
CA LEU A 74 -17.57 -3.29 -11.59
C LEU A 74 -17.56 -4.24 -12.80
N PRO A 75 -18.59 -5.10 -12.99
CA PRO A 75 -18.64 -5.99 -14.14
C PRO A 75 -18.71 -5.19 -15.45
N PRO A 76 -17.93 -5.54 -16.49
CA PRO A 76 -17.93 -4.81 -17.77
C PRO A 76 -19.30 -4.77 -18.42
N LEU A 77 -20.06 -5.86 -18.34
CA LEU A 77 -21.42 -5.97 -18.88
C LEU A 77 -22.42 -4.99 -18.25
N ARG A 78 -22.11 -4.45 -17.06
CA ARG A 78 -22.96 -3.47 -16.37
C ARG A 78 -22.58 -2.03 -16.67
N MET A 79 -21.48 -1.79 -17.38
CA MET A 79 -21.02 -0.42 -17.67
C MET A 79 -22.06 0.41 -18.45
N PRO A 80 -22.74 -0.11 -19.49
CA PRO A 80 -23.76 0.67 -20.20
C PRO A 80 -24.94 1.08 -19.31
N ASP A 81 -25.39 0.17 -18.44
CA ASP A 81 -26.47 0.43 -17.48
C ASP A 81 -26.05 1.52 -16.48
N VAL A 82 -24.83 1.43 -15.95
CA VAL A 82 -24.27 2.42 -15.02
C VAL A 82 -24.14 3.79 -15.69
N ALA A 83 -23.58 3.83 -16.91
CA ALA A 83 -23.43 5.06 -17.69
C ALA A 83 -24.78 5.75 -17.92
N ASN A 84 -25.79 4.99 -18.30
CA ASN A 84 -27.13 5.51 -18.56
C ASN A 84 -27.80 6.04 -17.27
N VAL A 85 -27.70 5.31 -16.15
CA VAL A 85 -28.31 5.74 -14.88
C VAL A 85 -27.60 6.95 -14.30
N TYR A 86 -26.27 7.04 -14.43
CA TYR A 86 -25.47 8.10 -13.83
C TYR A 86 -25.30 9.33 -14.73
N GLY A 87 -25.69 9.25 -16.01
CA GLY A 87 -25.74 10.38 -16.92
C GLY A 87 -24.40 11.08 -17.09
N TRP A 88 -23.31 10.32 -17.19
CA TRP A 88 -21.97 10.88 -17.41
C TRP A 88 -21.81 11.42 -18.83
N THR A 89 -21.02 12.48 -18.97
CA THR A 89 -20.57 13.00 -20.27
C THR A 89 -19.58 12.04 -20.93
N ALA A 90 -19.32 12.21 -22.23
CA ALA A 90 -18.35 11.38 -22.94
C ALA A 90 -16.94 11.42 -22.31
N ASP A 91 -16.52 12.60 -21.84
CA ASP A 91 -15.21 12.78 -21.20
C ASP A 91 -15.15 12.09 -19.82
N GLU A 92 -16.22 12.20 -19.03
CA GLU A 92 -16.35 11.48 -17.75
C GLU A 92 -16.33 9.95 -17.97
N MET A 93 -16.98 9.49 -19.04
CA MET A 93 -17.04 8.07 -19.41
C MET A 93 -15.66 7.50 -19.78
N SER A 94 -14.82 8.24 -20.52
CA SER A 94 -13.46 7.78 -20.85
C SER A 94 -12.67 7.45 -19.57
N THR A 95 -12.72 8.35 -18.58
CA THR A 95 -12.01 8.14 -17.30
C THR A 95 -12.57 6.93 -16.55
N VAL A 96 -13.90 6.77 -16.52
CA VAL A 96 -14.57 5.63 -15.85
C VAL A 96 -14.21 4.29 -16.51
N GLU A 97 -14.15 4.25 -17.83
CA GLU A 97 -13.80 3.06 -18.59
C GLU A 97 -12.32 2.68 -18.40
N GLU A 98 -11.42 3.67 -18.40
CA GLU A 98 -10.00 3.49 -18.09
C GLU A 98 -9.79 2.91 -16.69
N LEU A 99 -10.44 3.49 -15.67
CA LEU A 99 -10.37 2.97 -14.29
C LEU A 99 -10.91 1.54 -14.19
N ARG A 100 -12.02 1.24 -14.87
CA ARG A 100 -12.62 -0.10 -14.90
C ARG A 100 -11.69 -1.12 -15.58
N ALA A 101 -11.06 -0.75 -16.69
CA ALA A 101 -10.09 -1.59 -17.37
C ALA A 101 -8.83 -1.79 -16.50
N GLY A 102 -8.34 -0.74 -15.85
CA GLY A 102 -7.22 -0.80 -14.90
C GLY A 102 -7.51 -1.71 -13.71
N ALA A 103 -8.75 -1.68 -13.20
CA ALA A 103 -9.21 -2.55 -12.12
C ALA A 103 -9.17 -4.05 -12.48
N ASP A 104 -9.27 -4.41 -13.76
CA ASP A 104 -9.23 -5.80 -14.23
C ASP A 104 -7.81 -6.34 -14.43
N ARG A 105 -6.78 -5.49 -14.39
CA ARG A 105 -5.39 -5.93 -14.54
C ARG A 105 -5.03 -6.97 -13.48
N ARG A 106 -4.40 -8.06 -13.92
CA ARG A 106 -3.85 -9.08 -13.00
C ARG A 106 -2.49 -8.62 -12.50
N GLU A 107 -2.45 -8.20 -11.25
CA GLU A 107 -1.23 -7.88 -10.51
C GLU A 107 -0.62 -9.11 -9.82
N TRP A 108 0.68 -9.03 -9.51
CA TRP A 108 1.48 -10.09 -8.90
C TRP A 108 0.87 -10.64 -7.58
N TYR A 109 0.24 -9.78 -6.78
CA TYR A 109 -0.28 -10.18 -5.47
C TYR A 109 -1.49 -11.12 -5.58
N HIS A 110 -2.18 -11.14 -6.72
CA HIS A 110 -3.28 -12.09 -6.95
C HIS A 110 -2.81 -13.54 -7.04
N ASP A 111 -1.52 -13.78 -7.32
CA ASP A 111 -0.95 -15.13 -7.31
C ASP A 111 -0.99 -15.76 -5.91
N TYR A 112 -1.05 -14.94 -4.86
CA TYR A 112 -1.04 -15.36 -3.46
C TYR A 112 -2.43 -15.43 -2.81
N ALA A 113 -3.51 -15.24 -3.58
CA ALA A 113 -4.88 -15.25 -3.05
C ALA A 113 -5.30 -16.60 -2.42
N HIS A 114 -4.57 -17.68 -2.70
CA HIS A 114 -4.82 -19.01 -2.15
C HIS A 114 -4.26 -19.22 -0.73
N ILE A 115 -3.33 -18.36 -0.27
CA ILE A 115 -2.73 -18.42 1.08
C ILE A 115 -3.08 -17.21 1.96
N TYR A 116 -3.64 -16.16 1.38
CA TYR A 116 -3.98 -14.92 2.09
C TYR A 116 -5.49 -14.66 2.05
N SER A 117 -5.97 -14.00 3.11
CA SER A 117 -7.31 -13.42 3.12
C SER A 117 -7.45 -12.32 2.08
N ASP A 118 -8.66 -12.11 1.56
CA ASP A 118 -8.99 -11.00 0.65
C ASP A 118 -8.54 -9.62 1.18
N GLU A 119 -8.62 -9.41 2.50
CA GLU A 119 -8.18 -8.14 3.12
C GLU A 119 -6.68 -7.91 3.01
N PHE A 120 -5.87 -8.96 3.18
CA PHE A 120 -4.42 -8.87 3.01
C PHE A 120 -4.03 -8.72 1.52
N ILE A 121 -4.77 -9.36 0.61
CA ILE A 121 -4.61 -9.14 -0.83
C ILE A 121 -4.91 -7.68 -1.18
N ARG A 122 -5.98 -7.12 -0.61
CA ARG A 122 -6.31 -5.70 -0.76
C ARG A 122 -5.21 -4.80 -0.19
N PHE A 123 -4.65 -5.12 0.98
CA PHE A 123 -3.50 -4.40 1.54
C PHE A 123 -2.31 -4.37 0.59
N LEU A 124 -1.91 -5.51 0.00
CA LEU A 124 -0.81 -5.56 -0.98
C LEU A 124 -1.12 -4.71 -2.22
N GLY A 125 -2.38 -4.67 -2.64
CA GLY A 125 -2.82 -3.80 -3.72
C GLY A 125 -2.76 -2.31 -3.38
N LEU A 126 -3.09 -1.92 -2.14
CA LEU A 126 -2.93 -0.55 -1.66
C LEU A 126 -1.45 -0.16 -1.57
N GLU A 127 -0.60 -1.01 -1.00
CA GLU A 127 0.85 -0.81 -0.95
C GLU A 127 1.46 -0.64 -2.35
N ALA A 128 1.03 -1.47 -3.31
CA ALA A 128 1.52 -1.41 -4.68
C ALA A 128 1.20 -0.08 -5.39
N GLY A 129 0.06 0.54 -5.08
CA GLY A 129 -0.36 1.81 -5.67
C GLY A 129 -0.18 3.03 -4.76
N ALA A 130 0.54 2.90 -3.65
CA ALA A 130 0.85 4.03 -2.77
C ALA A 130 2.04 4.84 -3.29
N VAL A 131 1.98 6.16 -3.06
CA VAL A 131 3.11 7.09 -3.29
C VAL A 131 4.00 7.22 -2.06
N SER A 132 3.41 7.07 -0.87
CA SER A 132 4.15 7.11 0.38
C SER A 132 3.53 6.21 1.45
N VAL A 133 4.37 5.79 2.39
CA VAL A 133 3.95 5.11 3.61
C VAL A 133 4.71 5.66 4.81
N ARG A 134 3.97 5.91 5.89
CA ARG A 134 4.52 6.25 7.20
C ARG A 134 4.29 5.08 8.14
N ILE A 135 5.36 4.57 8.76
CA ILE A 135 5.32 3.33 9.53
C ILE A 135 5.77 3.61 10.96
N TYR A 136 5.03 3.08 11.92
CA TYR A 136 5.55 2.87 13.27
C TYR A 136 5.55 1.37 13.57
N GLN A 137 6.71 0.85 13.98
CA GLN A 137 6.87 -0.55 14.36
C GLN A 137 7.61 -0.63 15.69
N CYS A 138 6.99 -1.23 16.70
CA CYS A 138 7.51 -1.20 18.06
C CYS A 138 8.60 -2.25 18.33
N GLU A 139 8.49 -3.44 17.72
CA GLU A 139 9.26 -4.63 18.15
C GLU A 139 9.98 -5.36 17.00
N VAL A 140 9.62 -5.12 15.74
CA VAL A 140 10.18 -5.85 14.59
C VAL A 140 10.51 -4.93 13.43
N ILE A 141 11.44 -5.36 12.58
CA ILE A 141 11.73 -4.64 11.33
C ILE A 141 10.54 -4.81 10.37
N PRO A 142 9.96 -3.72 9.81
CA PRO A 142 8.82 -3.81 8.90
C PRO A 142 9.15 -4.64 7.65
N GLY A 143 8.13 -5.35 7.15
CA GLY A 143 8.29 -6.35 6.09
C GLY A 143 8.98 -5.87 4.81
N LEU A 144 8.82 -4.59 4.45
CA LEU A 144 9.46 -3.96 3.29
C LEU A 144 10.98 -3.85 3.42
N LEU A 145 11.52 -3.86 4.65
CA LEU A 145 12.95 -3.71 4.93
C LEU A 145 13.61 -5.02 5.38
N GLN A 146 12.87 -6.12 5.40
CA GLN A 146 13.37 -7.41 5.88
C GLN A 146 14.30 -8.07 4.86
N THR A 147 15.35 -8.75 5.34
CA THR A 147 16.10 -9.73 4.58
C THR A 147 15.30 -11.02 4.45
N THR A 148 15.66 -11.87 3.48
CA THR A 148 15.03 -13.19 3.28
C THR A 148 15.01 -14.03 4.55
N ASP A 149 16.14 -14.11 5.26
CA ASP A 149 16.27 -14.97 6.44
C ASP A 149 15.52 -14.40 7.65
N TYR A 150 15.50 -13.07 7.81
CA TYR A 150 14.68 -12.42 8.84
C TYR A 150 13.19 -12.65 8.58
N ALA A 151 12.74 -12.47 7.33
CA ALA A 151 11.36 -12.73 6.93
C ALA A 151 10.96 -14.19 7.17
N ARG A 152 11.82 -15.14 6.81
CA ARG A 152 11.61 -16.57 7.06
C ARG A 152 11.52 -16.87 8.55
N ALA A 153 12.41 -16.31 9.37
CA ALA A 153 12.36 -16.47 10.82
C ALA A 153 11.06 -15.91 11.43
N MET A 154 10.62 -14.72 10.99
CA MET A 154 9.33 -14.14 11.39
C MET A 154 8.14 -15.01 11.00
N ILE A 155 8.12 -15.53 9.76
CA ILE A 155 7.03 -16.36 9.26
C ILE A 155 6.98 -17.71 10.00
N ASN A 156 8.12 -18.33 10.28
CA ASN A 156 8.19 -19.54 11.11
C ASN A 156 7.75 -19.29 12.55
N GLY A 157 8.06 -18.10 13.10
CA GLY A 157 7.66 -17.70 14.44
C GLY A 157 6.22 -17.22 14.57
N GLY A 158 5.50 -16.99 13.47
CA GLY A 158 4.16 -16.36 13.41
C GLY A 158 3.00 -17.17 14.00
N GLY A 159 3.29 -18.26 14.72
CA GLY A 159 2.31 -19.06 15.44
C GLY A 159 1.78 -20.29 14.68
N PRO A 160 0.93 -21.11 15.33
CA PRO A 160 0.53 -22.44 14.85
C PRO A 160 -0.36 -22.43 13.59
N TYR A 161 -0.77 -21.26 13.11
CA TYR A 161 -1.71 -21.09 12.01
C TYR A 161 -1.04 -21.06 10.63
N ILE A 162 0.30 -20.94 10.59
CA ILE A 162 1.06 -20.93 9.34
C ILE A 162 1.47 -22.37 9.04
N ARG A 163 1.00 -22.90 7.91
CA ARG A 163 1.36 -24.26 7.48
C ARG A 163 2.82 -24.24 6.99
N PRO A 164 3.66 -25.23 7.34
CA PRO A 164 5.05 -25.27 6.87
C PRO A 164 5.20 -25.18 5.35
N VAL A 165 4.27 -25.76 4.60
CA VAL A 165 4.23 -25.71 3.12
C VAL A 165 4.00 -24.30 2.56
N GLU A 166 3.45 -23.37 3.35
CA GLU A 166 3.20 -21.99 2.93
C GLU A 166 4.39 -21.05 3.19
N VAL A 167 5.40 -21.48 3.95
CA VAL A 167 6.48 -20.60 4.42
C VAL A 167 7.23 -19.97 3.24
N ASP A 168 7.69 -20.79 2.29
CA ASP A 168 8.46 -20.29 1.15
C ASP A 168 7.63 -19.35 0.26
N VAL A 169 6.34 -19.65 0.06
CA VAL A 169 5.43 -18.78 -0.71
C VAL A 169 5.21 -17.44 -0.01
N ARG A 170 5.12 -17.43 1.33
CA ARG A 170 5.00 -16.20 2.13
C ARG A 170 6.31 -15.40 2.17
N VAL A 171 7.46 -16.08 2.13
CA VAL A 171 8.76 -15.41 2.01
C VAL A 171 8.87 -14.78 0.62
N GLU A 172 8.51 -15.50 -0.43
CA GLU A 172 8.52 -15.00 -1.80
C GLU A 172 7.63 -13.76 -1.94
N SER A 173 6.38 -13.81 -1.44
CA SER A 173 5.48 -12.67 -1.47
C SER A 173 6.03 -11.47 -0.70
N ARG A 174 6.72 -11.69 0.42
CA ARG A 174 7.40 -10.64 1.21
C ARG A 174 8.50 -9.97 0.40
N LEU A 175 9.34 -10.76 -0.26
CA LEU A 175 10.45 -10.25 -1.07
C LEU A 175 9.97 -9.53 -2.33
N ARG A 176 8.87 -9.97 -2.96
CA ARG A 176 8.30 -9.23 -4.09
C ARG A 176 7.89 -7.80 -3.75
N ARG A 177 7.57 -7.51 -2.48
CA ARG A 177 7.22 -6.16 -2.03
C ARG A 177 8.42 -5.21 -2.06
N THR A 178 9.65 -5.69 -1.89
CA THR A 178 10.85 -4.83 -1.88
C THR A 178 11.10 -4.16 -3.23
N ALA A 179 10.51 -4.67 -4.32
CA ALA A 179 10.53 -4.01 -5.62
C ALA A 179 9.99 -2.57 -5.56
N ARG A 180 9.09 -2.25 -4.61
CA ARG A 180 8.58 -0.89 -4.39
C ARG A 180 9.64 0.11 -3.91
N LEU A 181 10.79 -0.35 -3.42
CA LEU A 181 11.91 0.52 -3.05
C LEU A 181 12.68 1.05 -4.27
N SER A 182 12.37 0.55 -5.46
CA SER A 182 13.11 0.81 -6.70
C SER A 182 12.17 1.09 -7.88
N GLY A 183 12.74 1.43 -9.04
CA GLY A 183 12.00 1.73 -10.27
C GLY A 183 11.73 3.21 -10.47
N ASP A 184 10.86 3.53 -11.43
CA ASP A 184 10.60 4.91 -11.87
C ASP A 184 9.81 5.72 -10.82
N CYS A 185 8.97 5.03 -10.03
CA CYS A 185 8.11 5.63 -9.01
C CYS A 185 8.26 4.88 -7.67
N PRO A 186 9.42 4.99 -6.99
CA PRO A 186 9.66 4.28 -5.75
C PRO A 186 8.73 4.80 -4.64
N LEU A 187 8.35 3.91 -3.72
CA LEU A 187 7.56 4.24 -2.55
C LEU A 187 8.37 5.13 -1.61
N ASN A 188 7.85 6.30 -1.25
CA ASN A 188 8.47 7.14 -0.22
C ASN A 188 8.16 6.57 1.17
N ILE A 189 9.20 6.20 1.92
CA ILE A 189 9.06 5.49 3.19
C ILE A 189 9.68 6.31 4.32
N SER A 190 8.87 6.59 5.34
CA SER A 190 9.32 7.14 6.63
C SER A 190 8.91 6.19 7.75
N ILE A 191 9.87 5.82 8.60
CA ILE A 191 9.69 4.80 9.63
C ILE A 191 10.19 5.32 10.96
N VAL A 192 9.39 5.12 12.00
CA VAL A 192 9.82 5.20 13.39
C VAL A 192 9.84 3.77 13.95
N LEU A 193 11.03 3.28 14.24
CA LEU A 193 11.27 1.96 14.84
C LEU A 193 11.43 2.11 16.36
N GLY A 194 10.71 1.30 17.14
CA GLY A 194 11.04 1.12 18.55
C GLY A 194 12.44 0.54 18.69
N GLN A 195 13.21 1.03 19.68
CA GLN A 195 14.56 0.50 19.95
C GLN A 195 14.58 -1.02 20.17
N ALA A 196 13.48 -1.61 20.67
CA ALA A 196 13.32 -3.06 20.80
C ALA A 196 13.49 -3.81 19.46
N ALA A 197 13.06 -3.21 18.33
CA ALA A 197 13.20 -3.81 17.01
C ALA A 197 14.67 -4.02 16.58
N LEU A 198 15.61 -3.29 17.16
CA LEU A 198 17.04 -3.47 16.92
C LEU A 198 17.65 -4.55 17.82
N LEU A 199 17.00 -4.87 18.95
CA LEU A 199 17.53 -5.76 19.98
C LEU A 199 16.92 -7.16 19.92
N GLN A 200 15.71 -7.30 19.37
CA GLN A 200 15.04 -8.58 19.24
C GLN A 200 15.77 -9.45 18.21
N ARG A 201 16.43 -10.52 18.69
CA ARG A 201 17.27 -11.42 17.88
C ARG A 201 16.45 -12.42 17.05
N VAL A 202 15.61 -11.90 16.17
CA VAL A 202 14.80 -12.71 15.23
C VAL A 202 15.73 -13.54 14.34
N GLY A 203 15.55 -14.86 14.35
CA GLY A 203 16.39 -15.78 13.58
C GLY A 203 17.80 -16.01 14.15
N GLY A 204 18.12 -15.44 15.32
CA GLY A 204 19.43 -15.55 15.94
C GLY A 204 20.40 -14.43 15.53
N THR A 205 21.63 -14.50 16.06
CA THR A 205 22.63 -13.42 15.93
C THR A 205 23.03 -13.16 14.48
N GLU A 206 23.27 -14.20 13.68
CA GLU A 206 23.72 -14.05 12.28
C GLU A 206 22.64 -13.40 11.40
N VAL A 207 21.39 -13.86 11.52
CA VAL A 207 20.24 -13.29 10.79
C VAL A 207 20.02 -11.83 11.19
N MET A 208 20.08 -11.53 12.49
CA MET A 208 19.90 -10.17 12.98
C MET A 208 21.03 -9.24 12.54
N ARG A 209 22.28 -9.73 12.50
CA ARG A 209 23.42 -8.97 11.97
C ARG A 209 23.20 -8.57 10.51
N ALA A 210 22.90 -9.55 9.64
CA ALA A 210 22.63 -9.30 8.23
C ALA A 210 21.43 -8.35 8.04
N GLN A 211 20.40 -8.48 8.88
CA GLN A 211 19.26 -7.56 8.87
C GLN A 211 19.65 -6.12 9.23
N LEU A 212 20.47 -5.91 10.26
CA LEU A 212 20.90 -4.58 10.67
C LEU A 212 21.88 -3.96 9.69
N GLU A 213 22.71 -4.74 9.01
CA GLU A 213 23.56 -4.29 7.90
C GLU A 213 22.71 -3.70 6.77
N GLN A 214 21.72 -4.45 6.28
CA GLN A 214 20.80 -3.97 5.25
C GLN A 214 20.01 -2.72 5.71
N LEU A 215 19.54 -2.72 6.96
CA LEU A 215 18.82 -1.57 7.52
C LEU A 215 19.71 -0.32 7.57
N ALA A 216 20.98 -0.46 7.96
CA ALA A 216 21.93 0.66 8.02
C ALA A 216 22.23 1.22 6.63
N GLU A 217 22.33 0.36 5.60
CA GLU A 217 22.48 0.77 4.21
C GLU A 217 21.25 1.58 3.75
N MET A 218 20.05 1.03 3.92
CA MET A 218 18.79 1.69 3.54
C MET A 218 18.60 3.03 4.27
N ALA A 219 18.87 3.06 5.58
CA ALA A 219 18.77 4.25 6.41
C ALA A 219 19.78 5.34 6.02
N SER A 220 20.93 4.96 5.43
CA SER A 220 21.91 5.91 4.89
C SER A 220 21.53 6.47 3.52
N GLY A 221 20.67 5.76 2.77
CA GLY A 221 20.23 6.11 1.43
C GLY A 221 18.85 6.77 1.38
N GLN A 222 17.87 6.03 0.84
CA GLN A 222 16.58 6.56 0.38
C GLN A 222 15.46 6.49 1.43
N VAL A 223 15.64 5.74 2.52
CA VAL A 223 14.60 5.52 3.54
C VAL A 223 14.85 6.42 4.75
N ASP A 224 13.82 7.15 5.19
CA ASP A 224 13.86 7.89 6.47
C ASP A 224 13.59 6.91 7.62
N VAL A 225 14.67 6.40 8.22
CA VAL A 225 14.59 5.52 9.39
C VAL A 225 14.97 6.31 10.65
N ARG A 226 14.04 6.37 11.59
CA ARG A 226 14.23 6.95 12.92
C ARG A 226 14.02 5.90 14.00
N VAL A 227 14.74 6.02 15.09
CA VAL A 227 14.61 5.11 16.24
C VAL A 227 13.99 5.85 17.42
N MET A 228 12.91 5.30 17.96
CA MET A 228 12.29 5.71 19.22
C MET A 228 13.06 5.05 20.38
N PRO A 229 13.85 5.81 21.17
CA PRO A 229 14.64 5.24 22.25
C PRO A 229 13.79 4.97 23.48
N PHE A 230 14.20 4.00 24.31
CA PHE A 230 13.44 3.63 25.53
C PHE A 230 13.27 4.77 26.54
N GLY A 231 14.15 5.78 26.50
CA GLY A 231 14.11 6.92 27.41
C GLY A 231 12.96 7.92 27.19
N VAL A 232 12.23 7.83 26.07
CA VAL A 232 11.12 8.77 25.74
C VAL A 232 9.91 8.61 26.68
N GLY A 233 9.72 7.43 27.27
CA GLY A 233 8.54 7.14 28.09
C GLY A 233 7.27 6.97 27.25
N ALA A 234 6.12 7.36 27.81
CA ALA A 234 4.83 7.20 27.16
C ALA A 234 4.68 8.11 25.93
N HIS A 235 4.16 7.55 24.84
CA HIS A 235 3.83 8.27 23.60
C HIS A 235 2.64 7.57 22.90
N PRO A 236 1.96 8.21 21.93
CA PRO A 236 0.67 7.73 21.40
C PRO A 236 0.68 6.33 20.75
N LEU A 237 1.86 5.90 20.27
CA LEU A 237 2.02 4.64 19.55
C LEU A 237 2.70 3.53 20.38
N ILE A 238 2.97 3.77 21.66
CA ILE A 238 3.66 2.79 22.51
C ILE A 238 2.90 1.45 22.53
N GLY A 239 3.62 0.36 22.28
CA GLY A 239 3.02 -1.00 22.23
C GLY A 239 2.16 -1.29 21.00
N ASN A 240 2.12 -0.40 20.00
CA ASN A 240 1.33 -0.56 18.78
C ASN A 240 2.22 -0.64 17.53
N SER A 241 1.62 -1.00 16.41
CA SER A 241 2.26 -0.93 15.09
C SER A 241 1.23 -0.54 14.04
N VAL A 242 1.58 0.41 13.17
CA VAL A 242 0.67 0.98 12.18
C VAL A 242 1.41 1.36 10.90
N GLU A 243 0.72 1.28 9.77
CA GLU A 243 1.22 1.77 8.48
C GLU A 243 0.17 2.68 7.84
N LEU A 244 0.54 3.93 7.57
CA LEU A 244 -0.34 4.94 6.97
C LEU A 244 0.09 5.19 5.52
N PHE A 245 -0.73 4.76 4.57
CA PHE A 245 -0.51 4.92 3.14
C PHE A 245 -1.17 6.17 2.60
N SER A 246 -0.48 6.85 1.68
CA SER A 246 -1.01 7.95 0.90
C SER A 246 -0.93 7.63 -0.59
N PHE A 247 -1.84 8.20 -1.38
CA PHE A 247 -2.02 7.89 -2.80
C PHE A 247 -1.91 9.16 -3.64
N ALA A 248 -1.57 9.01 -4.92
CA ALA A 248 -1.42 10.16 -5.81
C ALA A 248 -2.76 10.87 -6.09
N SER A 249 -3.81 10.07 -6.29
CA SER A 249 -5.16 10.57 -6.54
C SER A 249 -5.72 11.28 -5.31
N ALA A 250 -6.02 12.57 -5.46
CA ALA A 250 -6.62 13.40 -4.39
C ALA A 250 -8.03 12.93 -3.97
N ARG A 251 -8.66 12.03 -4.74
CA ARG A 251 -9.95 11.42 -4.39
C ARG A 251 -9.81 10.34 -3.34
N LEU A 252 -8.65 9.69 -3.28
CA LEU A 252 -8.41 8.57 -2.38
C LEU A 252 -8.02 9.11 -1.00
N PRO A 253 -8.75 8.75 0.06
CA PRO A 253 -8.30 9.07 1.41
C PRO A 253 -7.04 8.26 1.73
N ASN A 254 -6.21 8.78 2.63
CA ASN A 254 -5.15 7.96 3.22
C ASN A 254 -5.75 6.75 3.94
N VAL A 255 -4.98 5.66 3.98
CA VAL A 255 -5.41 4.40 4.60
C VAL A 255 -4.46 4.03 5.72
N LEU A 256 -5.02 3.73 6.88
CA LEU A 256 -4.30 3.12 7.97
C LEU A 256 -4.47 1.59 7.91
N TRP A 257 -3.35 0.89 7.88
CA TRP A 257 -3.27 -0.54 8.11
C TRP A 257 -2.90 -0.81 9.56
N GLN A 258 -3.68 -1.67 10.22
CA GLN A 258 -3.45 -2.09 11.59
C GLN A 258 -3.55 -3.61 11.68
N GLU A 259 -2.62 -4.21 12.40
CA GLU A 259 -2.65 -5.62 12.74
C GLU A 259 -2.70 -5.80 14.25
N THR A 260 -3.53 -6.74 14.68
CA THR A 260 -3.47 -7.33 16.01
C THR A 260 -3.20 -8.83 15.84
N VAL A 261 -3.07 -9.56 16.95
CA VAL A 261 -2.87 -11.02 16.93
C VAL A 261 -4.00 -11.74 16.17
N THR A 262 -5.23 -11.21 16.21
CA THR A 262 -6.42 -11.89 15.68
C THR A 262 -7.12 -11.13 14.56
N SER A 263 -6.79 -9.85 14.35
CA SER A 263 -7.46 -9.01 13.36
C SER A 263 -6.48 -8.26 12.48
N ARG A 264 -6.90 -8.02 11.25
CA ARG A 264 -6.31 -7.05 10.35
C ARG A 264 -7.39 -6.04 10.00
N ALA A 265 -7.00 -4.80 9.75
CA ALA A 265 -7.96 -3.77 9.41
C ALA A 265 -7.35 -2.77 8.44
N ILE A 266 -8.10 -2.52 7.37
CA ILE A 266 -7.96 -1.32 6.54
C ILE A 266 -8.94 -0.27 7.04
N VAL A 267 -8.41 0.84 7.56
CA VAL A 267 -9.20 1.96 8.09
C VAL A 267 -9.01 3.17 7.19
N ASP A 268 -10.11 3.73 6.68
CA ASP A 268 -10.17 4.93 5.83
C ASP A 268 -11.08 6.02 6.41
N GLU A 269 -11.52 5.86 7.66
CA GLU A 269 -12.35 6.83 8.37
C GLU A 269 -11.56 8.11 8.69
N ARG A 270 -12.02 9.26 8.19
CA ARG A 270 -11.30 10.54 8.28
C ARG A 270 -10.84 10.90 9.70
N SER A 271 -11.69 10.71 10.71
CA SER A 271 -11.37 10.96 12.12
C SER A 271 -10.16 10.14 12.59
N LYS A 272 -10.17 8.84 12.31
CA LYS A 272 -9.09 7.90 12.67
C LYS A 272 -7.81 8.16 11.89
N ILE A 273 -7.92 8.54 10.62
CA ILE A 273 -6.76 8.94 9.80
C ILE A 273 -6.09 10.18 10.38
N LEU A 274 -6.85 11.19 10.81
CA LEU A 274 -6.31 12.39 11.44
C LEU A 274 -5.61 12.07 12.78
N GLU A 275 -6.22 11.21 13.60
CA GLU A 275 -5.63 10.75 14.86
C GLU A 275 -4.31 9.98 14.65
N ALA A 276 -4.29 9.05 13.68
CA ALA A 276 -3.09 8.29 13.34
C ALA A 276 -1.99 9.19 12.76
N THR A 277 -2.36 10.18 11.94
CA THR A 277 -1.41 11.16 11.39
C THR A 277 -0.76 11.97 12.51
N ALA A 278 -1.55 12.53 13.41
CA ALA A 278 -1.03 13.30 14.56
C ALA A 278 -0.15 12.43 15.47
N SER A 279 -0.54 11.17 15.70
CA SER A 279 0.24 10.22 16.50
C SER A 279 1.60 9.89 15.86
N LEU A 280 1.62 9.74 14.52
CA LEU A 280 2.86 9.53 13.77
C LEU A 280 3.73 10.79 13.74
N ASP A 281 3.14 11.99 13.67
CA ASP A 281 3.89 13.25 13.75
C ASP A 281 4.60 13.37 15.09
N GLU A 282 3.87 13.16 16.19
CA GLU A 282 4.43 13.19 17.55
C GLU A 282 5.50 12.12 17.75
N ALA A 283 5.31 10.91 17.21
CA ALA A 283 6.32 9.86 17.26
C ALA A 283 7.60 10.24 16.49
N THR A 284 7.46 10.86 15.33
CA THR A 284 8.59 11.32 14.51
C THR A 284 9.37 12.45 15.18
N GLU A 285 8.70 13.35 15.91
CA GLU A 285 9.32 14.44 16.67
C GLU A 285 10.10 13.94 17.90
N ARG A 286 9.62 12.88 18.55
CA ARG A 286 10.25 12.30 19.75
C ARG A 286 11.32 11.26 19.44
N ALA A 287 11.31 10.70 18.24
CA ALA A 287 12.34 9.78 17.78
C ALA A 287 13.69 10.49 17.62
N LEU A 288 14.77 9.72 17.65
CA LEU A 288 16.10 10.20 17.32
C LEU A 288 16.13 10.78 15.90
N SER A 289 17.06 11.72 15.68
CA SER A 289 17.33 12.21 14.33
C SER A 289 17.75 11.06 13.41
N ARG A 290 17.67 11.24 12.09
CA ARG A 290 18.12 10.21 11.13
C ARG A 290 19.59 9.83 11.34
N GLY A 291 20.44 10.81 11.65
CA GLY A 291 21.87 10.59 11.92
C GLY A 291 22.11 9.78 13.19
N ASP A 292 21.45 10.16 14.30
CA ASP A 292 21.57 9.47 15.58
C ASP A 292 20.96 8.06 15.54
N SER A 293 19.88 7.90 14.78
CA SER A 293 19.25 6.61 14.52
C SER A 293 20.20 5.67 13.77
N LEU A 294 20.84 6.15 12.71
CA LEU A 294 21.86 5.38 11.98
C LEU A 294 23.06 5.05 12.86
N ALA A 295 23.49 5.97 13.73
CA ALA A 295 24.57 5.74 14.68
C ALA A 295 24.21 4.62 15.68
N LEU A 296 22.98 4.64 16.21
CA LEU A 296 22.45 3.62 17.11
C LEU A 296 22.33 2.25 16.42
N ILE A 297 21.80 2.19 15.19
CA ILE A 297 21.73 0.95 14.40
C ILE A 297 23.12 0.35 14.23
N ARG A 298 24.11 1.17 13.84
CA ARG A 298 25.50 0.72 13.68
C ARG A 298 26.15 0.32 15.02
N GLN A 299 25.76 0.95 16.13
CA GLN A 299 26.23 0.55 17.44
C GLN A 299 25.74 -0.85 17.80
N VAL A 300 24.44 -1.10 17.70
CA VAL A 300 23.86 -2.42 17.99
C VAL A 300 24.45 -3.48 17.06
N LEU A 301 24.68 -3.14 15.77
CA LEU A 301 25.35 -4.04 14.83
C LEU A 301 26.75 -4.46 15.31
N ARG A 302 27.57 -3.51 15.80
CA ARG A 302 28.91 -3.82 16.36
C ARG A 302 28.84 -4.66 17.64
N GLU A 303 27.78 -4.53 18.43
CA GLU A 303 27.59 -5.35 19.64
C GLU A 303 27.20 -6.80 19.30
N LEU A 304 26.78 -7.08 18.08
CA LEU A 304 26.54 -8.43 17.57
C LEU A 304 27.79 -9.07 16.96
N GLU A 305 28.89 -8.32 16.79
CA GLU A 305 30.17 -8.77 16.22
C GLU A 305 30.86 -9.85 17.03
#